data_AF-A0A6J7PG19-F1
#
_entry.id   AF-A0A6J7PG19-F1
#
_cell.length_a   1.000
_cell.length_b   1.000
_cell.length_c   1.000
_cell.angle_alpha   90.00
_cell.angle_beta   90.00
_cell.angle_gamma   90.00
#
_symmetry.space_group_name_H-M   'P 1'
#
loop_
_entity.id
_entity.type
_entity.pdbx_description
1 polymer ?
#
loop_
_entity_poly.entity_id
_entity_poly.type
_entity_poly.pdbx_seq_one_letter_code
_entity_poly.pdbx_strand_id
1 'polypeptide(L)'
;MRFADTACAGLGIIAVGIALGVLLTPGAAREIRLVNAGIPAFLVAALALPAMILGGTTVHGHADDAHGHSAADATGEVASAAVPPKPYNPTQPIDLSGVEGVTPEQQARAENLVAITLARLPAFADYRVAENLGWRSIGDELTGFEHFIKWDLIDDDDALNPDAPESLVYRVGTNGSRTLVSVMFLLPPNVPLGGVPDVGGRLMQWHIHDDLCFTPGATPRVAGVTTVGGSCTAPLEKLAPSPMIHVWIVPHPCGPFAALEGVGAGQVKDGDTKWCDHAHGAAGTFS
;
A
#
# COMPACT_ATOMS: atom_id res chain seq x y z
N MET A 1 20.01 32.23 -1.04
CA MET A 1 19.75 31.13 -1.99
C MET A 1 20.88 30.81 -3.00
N ARG A 2 22.10 31.38 -2.93
CA ARG A 2 23.21 30.95 -3.85
C ARG A 2 24.40 30.25 -3.17
N PHE A 3 24.53 30.36 -1.85
CA PHE A 3 25.64 29.77 -1.08
C PHE A 3 25.38 28.33 -0.61
N ALA A 4 24.11 27.92 -0.47
CA ALA A 4 23.76 26.55 -0.05
C ALA A 4 23.89 25.54 -1.20
N ASP A 5 23.46 25.93 -2.40
CA ASP A 5 23.48 25.07 -3.58
C ASP A 5 24.92 24.77 -4.06
N THR A 6 25.84 25.72 -3.89
CA THR A 6 27.27 25.56 -4.21
C THR A 6 28.02 24.68 -3.20
N ALA A 7 27.60 24.68 -1.92
CA ALA A 7 28.18 23.84 -0.88
C ALA A 7 27.77 22.36 -1.02
N CYS A 8 26.50 22.08 -1.32
CA CYS A 8 26.02 20.72 -1.59
C CYS A 8 26.66 20.12 -2.86
N ALA A 9 26.79 20.90 -3.93
CA ALA A 9 27.46 20.45 -5.14
C ALA A 9 28.96 20.15 -4.91
N GLY A 10 29.64 20.95 -4.08
CA GLY A 10 31.05 20.74 -3.74
C GLY A 10 31.31 19.47 -2.93
N LEU A 11 30.45 19.16 -1.95
CA LEU A 11 30.59 17.94 -1.13
C LEU A 11 30.32 16.67 -1.92
N GLY A 12 29.36 16.70 -2.86
CA GLY A 12 29.08 15.57 -3.75
C GLY A 12 30.26 15.20 -4.66
N ILE A 13 30.96 16.20 -5.21
CA ILE A 13 32.13 15.97 -6.08
C ILE A 13 33.29 15.36 -5.31
N ILE A 14 33.51 15.77 -4.06
CA ILE A 14 34.58 15.23 -3.20
C ILE A 14 34.31 13.76 -2.84
N ALA A 15 33.07 13.41 -2.50
CA ALA A 15 32.70 12.03 -2.16
C ALA A 15 32.88 11.07 -3.35
N VAL A 16 32.47 11.49 -4.55
CA VAL A 16 32.65 10.70 -5.77
C VAL A 16 34.13 10.58 -6.15
N GLY A 17 34.91 11.65 -6.00
CA GLY A 17 36.35 11.62 -6.27
C GLY A 17 37.13 10.65 -5.37
N ILE A 18 36.79 10.60 -4.08
CA ILE A 18 37.39 9.66 -3.12
C ILE A 18 37.01 8.21 -3.47
N ALA A 19 35.74 7.95 -3.78
CA ALA A 19 35.27 6.62 -4.16
C ALA A 19 35.95 6.11 -5.44
N LEU A 20 36.12 6.98 -6.44
CA LEU A 20 36.76 6.64 -7.72
C LEU A 20 38.26 6.40 -7.54
N GLY A 21 38.94 7.18 -6.69
CA GLY A 21 40.37 6.99 -6.38
C GLY A 21 40.67 5.66 -5.68
N VAL A 22 39.76 5.19 -4.81
CA VAL A 22 39.86 3.87 -4.17
C VAL A 22 39.64 2.74 -5.18
N LEU A 23 38.76 2.93 -6.16
CA LEU A 23 38.48 1.93 -7.19
C LEU A 23 39.61 1.77 -8.21
N LEU A 24 40.33 2.87 -8.51
CA LEU A 24 41.38 2.94 -9.54
C LEU A 24 42.78 2.54 -9.06
N THR A 25 42.96 2.25 -7.76
CA THR A 25 44.25 1.85 -7.18
C THR A 25 44.16 0.45 -6.55
N PRO A 26 44.21 -0.63 -7.37
CA PRO A 26 44.11 -2.01 -6.88
C PRO A 26 45.41 -2.40 -6.18
N GLY A 27 45.55 -1.96 -4.93
CA GLY A 27 46.72 -2.20 -4.09
C GLY A 27 46.70 -1.45 -2.75
N ALA A 28 45.95 -0.35 -2.64
CA ALA A 28 45.87 0.44 -1.41
C ALA A 28 44.90 -0.14 -0.36
N ALA A 29 44.03 -1.07 -0.74
CA ALA A 29 43.00 -1.63 0.15
C ALA A 29 43.54 -2.61 1.22
N ARG A 30 44.84 -2.95 1.22
CA ARG A 30 45.38 -4.00 2.09
C ARG A 30 46.11 -3.50 3.35
N GLU A 31 46.30 -2.18 3.51
CA GLU A 31 46.99 -1.61 4.70
C GLU A 31 46.26 -0.49 5.44
N ILE A 32 44.94 -0.35 5.30
CA ILE A 32 44.17 0.49 6.23
C ILE A 32 43.83 -0.35 7.47
N ARG A 33 44.83 -0.52 8.35
CA ARG A 33 44.62 -1.09 9.68
C ARG A 33 43.53 -0.28 10.39
N LEU A 34 42.57 -1.03 10.90
CA LEU A 34 41.43 -0.64 11.71
C LEU A 34 41.87 0.02 13.02
N VAL A 35 42.35 1.27 12.97
CA VAL A 35 42.59 2.10 14.16
C VAL A 35 42.10 3.51 13.84
N ASN A 36 41.06 3.94 14.56
CA ASN A 36 40.48 5.29 14.60
C ASN A 36 39.43 5.71 13.54
N ALA A 37 38.46 4.85 13.25
CA ALA A 37 37.23 5.23 12.51
C ALA A 37 36.16 5.98 13.38
N GLY A 38 36.50 6.42 14.60
CA GLY A 38 35.56 7.10 15.51
C GLY A 38 35.44 8.62 15.32
N ILE A 39 36.41 9.26 14.67
CA ILE A 39 36.48 10.72 14.55
C ILE A 39 35.80 11.29 13.27
N PRO A 40 35.84 10.64 12.08
CA PRO A 40 35.26 11.25 10.88
C PRO A 40 33.72 11.19 10.81
N ALA A 41 33.08 10.19 11.43
CA ALA A 41 31.61 10.06 11.43
C ALA A 41 30.92 11.14 12.30
N PHE A 42 31.58 11.59 13.38
CA PHE A 42 31.03 12.60 14.29
C PHE A 42 30.99 14.01 13.68
N LEU A 43 31.96 14.35 12.82
CA LEU A 43 32.03 15.66 12.17
C LEU A 43 30.98 15.82 11.06
N VAL A 44 30.63 14.74 10.34
CA VAL A 44 29.56 14.76 9.34
C VAL A 44 28.18 14.91 9.99
N ALA A 45 27.94 14.22 11.10
CA ALA A 45 26.69 14.35 11.85
C ALA A 45 26.53 15.74 12.52
N ALA A 46 27.62 16.30 13.08
CA ALA A 46 27.59 17.60 13.75
C ALA A 46 27.34 18.79 12.81
N LEU A 47 27.67 18.68 11.51
CA LEU A 47 27.46 19.72 10.51
C LEU A 47 26.11 19.62 9.79
N ALA A 48 25.52 18.43 9.67
CA ALA A 48 24.25 18.23 8.97
C ALA A 48 23.02 18.62 9.80
N LEU A 49 23.07 18.46 11.12
CA LEU A 49 21.92 18.67 12.02
C LEU A 49 21.51 20.15 12.19
N PRO A 50 22.41 21.15 12.30
CA PRO A 50 22.00 22.55 12.41
C PRO A 50 21.43 23.14 11.10
N ALA A 51 21.82 22.61 9.94
CA ALA A 51 21.36 23.09 8.64
C ALA A 51 19.90 22.71 8.34
N MET A 52 19.42 21.59 8.88
CA MET A 52 18.04 21.11 8.71
C MET A 52 17.03 21.86 9.60
N ILE A 53 17.47 22.41 10.73
CA ILE A 53 16.59 23.08 11.70
C ILE A 53 16.31 24.55 11.31
N LEU A 54 17.18 25.20 10.52
CA LEU A 54 16.94 26.57 10.04
C LEU A 54 16.21 26.66 8.68
N GLY A 55 15.96 25.55 7.99
CA GLY A 55 15.27 25.53 6.68
C GLY A 55 13.75 25.32 6.73
N GLY A 56 13.19 25.05 7.92
CA GLY A 56 11.84 24.48 8.07
C GLY A 56 10.72 25.44 8.48
N THR A 57 10.84 26.76 8.29
CA THR A 57 9.74 27.70 8.62
C THR A 57 9.41 28.66 7.48
N THR A 58 8.62 28.19 6.51
CA THR A 58 7.79 29.07 5.68
C THR A 58 6.39 28.49 5.59
N VAL A 59 5.47 29.07 6.36
CA VAL A 59 4.02 28.87 6.22
C VAL A 59 3.56 29.82 5.11
N HIS A 60 2.90 29.31 4.07
CA HIS A 60 2.22 30.14 3.08
C HIS A 60 0.80 30.45 3.58
N GLY A 61 0.58 31.69 4.00
CA GLY A 61 -0.75 32.24 4.27
C GLY A 61 -1.25 32.99 3.03
N HIS A 62 -2.40 32.57 2.51
CA HIS A 62 -3.19 33.40 1.59
C HIS A 62 -4.29 34.07 2.41
N ALA A 63 -4.29 35.40 2.39
CA ALA A 63 -5.32 36.24 2.98
C ALA A 63 -6.39 36.57 1.92
N ASP A 64 -7.64 36.57 2.39
CA ASP A 64 -8.88 36.81 1.66
C ASP A 64 -9.11 38.27 1.24
N ASP A 65 -9.89 38.45 0.17
CA ASP A 65 -10.96 39.46 -0.08
C ASP A 65 -11.21 39.55 -1.61
N ALA A 66 -12.40 39.60 -2.21
CA ALA A 66 -13.78 39.76 -1.75
C ALA A 66 -14.81 39.40 -2.87
N HIS A 67 -16.01 39.00 -2.43
CA HIS A 67 -17.37 39.08 -3.00
C HIS A 67 -17.69 38.94 -4.51
N GLY A 68 -18.57 37.97 -4.81
CA GLY A 68 -19.48 37.96 -5.98
C GLY A 68 -20.59 36.91 -5.81
N HIS A 69 -21.85 37.33 -5.86
CA HIS A 69 -23.03 36.49 -5.58
C HIS A 69 -23.45 35.58 -6.76
N SER A 70 -24.04 34.44 -6.37
CA SER A 70 -25.14 33.69 -7.00
C SER A 70 -24.83 32.48 -7.90
N ALA A 71 -25.32 31.36 -7.36
CA ALA A 71 -26.12 30.30 -7.96
C ALA A 71 -25.45 29.14 -8.72
N ALA A 72 -25.85 27.96 -8.24
CA ALA A 72 -26.00 26.67 -8.91
C ALA A 72 -24.88 25.63 -8.67
N ASP A 73 -25.29 24.61 -7.90
CA ASP A 73 -24.93 23.19 -8.01
C ASP A 73 -23.51 22.83 -8.45
N ALA A 74 -22.70 22.48 -7.47
CA ALA A 74 -21.67 21.47 -7.62
C ALA A 74 -21.55 20.76 -6.28
N THR A 75 -21.96 19.49 -6.23
CA THR A 75 -21.53 18.55 -5.20
C THR A 75 -20.01 18.40 -5.33
N GLY A 76 -19.27 19.34 -4.73
CA GLY A 76 -17.85 19.17 -4.51
C GLY A 76 -17.70 18.08 -3.46
N GLU A 77 -17.43 16.85 -3.91
CA GLU A 77 -16.94 15.78 -3.04
C GLU A 77 -15.65 16.30 -2.40
N VAL A 78 -15.77 16.66 -1.13
CA VAL A 78 -14.66 17.15 -0.33
C VAL A 78 -13.74 15.96 -0.06
N ALA A 79 -12.44 16.13 -0.32
CA ALA A 79 -11.41 15.14 -0.03
C ALA A 79 -11.66 14.45 1.33
N SER A 80 -11.74 13.12 1.33
CA SER A 80 -12.03 12.37 2.54
C SER A 80 -10.79 12.33 3.43
N ALA A 81 -10.87 12.99 4.60
CA ALA A 81 -9.81 12.92 5.61
C ALA A 81 -9.55 11.45 6.03
N ALA A 82 -8.30 11.12 6.36
CA ALA A 82 -7.95 9.78 6.81
C ALA A 82 -8.79 9.36 8.03
N VAL A 83 -9.32 8.14 8.00
CA VAL A 83 -9.93 7.54 9.19
C VAL A 83 -8.81 7.00 10.08
N PRO A 84 -8.75 7.41 11.36
CA PRO A 84 -7.73 6.91 12.26
C PRO A 84 -7.80 5.37 12.35
N PRO A 85 -6.66 4.67 12.31
CA PRO A 85 -6.66 3.23 12.41
C PRO A 85 -7.17 2.77 13.77
N LYS A 86 -8.14 1.84 13.76
CA LYS A 86 -8.61 1.11 14.95
C LYS A 86 -8.08 -0.32 14.86
N PRO A 87 -7.23 -0.77 15.81
CA PRO A 87 -6.79 -2.14 15.86
C PRO A 87 -7.97 -3.11 15.90
N TYR A 88 -7.86 -4.16 15.10
CA TYR A 88 -8.87 -5.19 14.96
C TYR A 88 -8.34 -6.53 15.48
N ASN A 89 -9.21 -7.26 16.18
CA ASN A 89 -8.95 -8.63 16.62
C ASN A 89 -10.19 -9.50 16.31
N PRO A 90 -10.10 -10.47 15.38
CA PRO A 90 -11.23 -11.31 14.97
C PRO A 90 -11.75 -12.25 16.07
N THR A 91 -11.04 -12.36 17.20
CA THR A 91 -11.46 -13.16 18.35
C THR A 91 -12.32 -12.38 19.35
N GLN A 92 -12.51 -11.09 19.13
CA GLN A 92 -13.38 -10.21 19.92
C GLN A 92 -14.68 -9.91 19.16
N PRO A 93 -15.74 -9.42 19.84
CA PRO A 93 -16.91 -8.90 19.16
C PRO A 93 -16.52 -7.84 18.11
N ILE A 94 -17.11 -7.94 16.92
CA ILE A 94 -16.89 -6.96 15.85
C ILE A 94 -17.62 -5.67 16.25
N ASP A 95 -16.85 -4.59 16.36
CA ASP A 95 -17.36 -3.24 16.64
C ASP A 95 -16.60 -2.23 15.77
N LEU A 96 -17.29 -1.73 14.75
CA LEU A 96 -16.79 -0.71 13.83
C LEU A 96 -17.42 0.67 14.09
N SER A 97 -18.05 0.86 15.25
CA SER A 97 -18.63 2.15 15.62
C SER A 97 -17.57 3.23 15.90
N GLY A 98 -18.04 4.49 15.92
CA GLY A 98 -17.24 5.65 16.32
C GLY A 98 -16.52 6.36 15.16
N VAL A 99 -16.78 5.97 13.92
CA VAL A 99 -16.25 6.68 12.74
C VAL A 99 -17.23 7.75 12.31
N GLU A 100 -16.79 9.01 12.35
CA GLU A 100 -17.58 10.17 11.93
C GLU A 100 -18.04 10.03 10.48
N GLY A 101 -19.32 10.34 10.22
CA GLY A 101 -19.93 10.28 8.89
C GLY A 101 -20.38 8.88 8.45
N VAL A 102 -20.14 7.84 9.26
CA VAL A 102 -20.65 6.48 8.99
C VAL A 102 -22.06 6.34 9.54
N THR A 103 -22.99 5.93 8.69
CA THR A 103 -24.38 5.63 9.07
C THR A 103 -24.49 4.29 9.80
N PRO A 104 -25.51 4.07 10.64
CA PRO A 104 -25.77 2.78 11.27
C PRO A 104 -25.89 1.64 10.24
N GLU A 105 -26.49 1.91 9.07
CA GLU A 105 -26.63 0.92 8.01
C GLU A 105 -25.29 0.58 7.34
N GLN A 106 -24.41 1.57 7.10
CA GLN A 106 -23.05 1.33 6.60
C GLN A 106 -22.23 0.52 7.61
N GLN A 107 -22.30 0.87 8.89
CA GLN A 107 -21.64 0.11 9.95
C GLN A 107 -22.14 -1.34 9.96
N ALA A 108 -23.46 -1.56 9.99
CA ALA A 108 -24.03 -2.90 10.02
C ALA A 108 -23.64 -3.74 8.79
N ARG A 109 -23.59 -3.14 7.59
CA ARG A 109 -23.16 -3.84 6.37
C ARG A 109 -21.67 -4.21 6.43
N ALA A 110 -20.81 -3.30 6.87
CA ALA A 110 -19.38 -3.55 7.02
C ALA A 110 -19.11 -4.64 8.07
N GLU A 111 -19.74 -4.55 9.24
CA GLU A 111 -19.63 -5.57 10.29
C GLU A 111 -20.16 -6.93 9.83
N ASN A 112 -21.30 -6.95 9.12
CA ASN A 112 -21.83 -8.17 8.55
C ASN A 112 -20.86 -8.79 7.54
N LEU A 113 -20.26 -8.00 6.64
CA LEU A 113 -19.25 -8.46 5.68
C LEU A 113 -18.06 -9.13 6.39
N VAL A 114 -17.54 -8.52 7.46
CA VAL A 114 -16.47 -9.13 8.28
C VAL A 114 -16.95 -10.45 8.90
N ALA A 115 -18.14 -10.46 9.50
CA ALA A 115 -18.70 -11.63 10.17
C ALA A 115 -18.90 -12.83 9.21
N ILE A 116 -19.49 -12.60 8.03
CA ILE A 116 -19.68 -13.65 7.03
C ILE A 116 -18.34 -14.14 6.47
N THR A 117 -17.38 -13.24 6.28
CA THR A 117 -16.04 -13.60 5.79
C THR A 117 -15.32 -14.52 6.79
N LEU A 118 -15.34 -14.18 8.08
CA LEU A 118 -14.78 -15.02 9.15
C LEU A 118 -15.43 -16.42 9.19
N ALA A 119 -16.74 -16.50 8.93
CA ALA A 119 -17.46 -17.77 8.96
C ALA A 119 -17.19 -18.65 7.73
N ARG A 120 -16.98 -18.07 6.54
CA ARG A 120 -16.89 -18.82 5.28
C ARG A 120 -15.47 -19.16 4.86
N LEU A 121 -14.53 -18.23 5.02
CA LEU A 121 -13.16 -18.40 4.52
C LEU A 121 -12.37 -19.59 5.08
N PRO A 122 -12.63 -20.14 6.29
CA PRO A 122 -11.95 -21.34 6.74
C PRO A 122 -12.05 -22.53 5.77
N ALA A 123 -13.03 -22.55 4.86
CA ALA A 123 -13.13 -23.53 3.77
C ALA A 123 -11.91 -23.54 2.83
N PHE A 124 -11.19 -22.41 2.72
CA PHE A 124 -10.01 -22.22 1.87
C PHE A 124 -8.69 -22.20 2.67
N ALA A 125 -8.69 -22.66 3.92
CA ALA A 125 -7.50 -22.58 4.80
C ALA A 125 -6.26 -23.29 4.21
N ASP A 126 -6.44 -24.43 3.54
CA ASP A 126 -5.40 -25.06 2.73
C ASP A 126 -5.44 -24.51 1.31
N TYR A 127 -4.38 -23.81 0.89
CA TYR A 127 -4.29 -23.22 -0.45
C TYR A 127 -4.45 -24.26 -1.58
N ARG A 128 -4.14 -25.54 -1.33
CA ARG A 128 -4.35 -26.60 -2.32
C ARG A 128 -5.81 -26.84 -2.63
N VAL A 129 -6.71 -26.58 -1.67
CA VAL A 129 -8.16 -26.60 -1.91
C VAL A 129 -8.52 -25.50 -2.90
N ALA A 130 -8.01 -24.28 -2.70
CA ALA A 130 -8.22 -23.17 -3.61
C ALA A 130 -7.67 -23.48 -5.02
N GLU A 131 -6.47 -24.04 -5.12
CA GLU A 131 -5.87 -24.46 -6.40
C GLU A 131 -6.73 -25.51 -7.13
N ASN A 132 -7.19 -26.53 -6.41
CA ASN A 132 -8.06 -27.56 -6.97
C ASN A 132 -9.40 -27.00 -7.46
N LEU A 133 -9.86 -25.90 -6.87
CA LEU A 133 -11.10 -25.21 -7.26
C LEU A 133 -10.88 -24.09 -8.29
N GLY A 134 -9.65 -23.89 -8.76
CA GLY A 134 -9.33 -23.00 -9.89
C GLY A 134 -8.65 -21.69 -9.54
N TRP A 135 -8.42 -21.37 -8.26
CA TRP A 135 -7.61 -20.21 -7.89
C TRP A 135 -6.13 -20.45 -8.26
N ARG A 136 -5.41 -19.40 -8.66
CA ARG A 136 -4.01 -19.48 -9.10
C ARG A 136 -3.19 -18.36 -8.46
N SER A 137 -2.02 -18.71 -7.95
CA SER A 137 -1.05 -17.74 -7.44
C SER A 137 -0.65 -16.75 -8.53
N ILE A 138 -0.59 -15.46 -8.16
CA ILE A 138 -0.05 -14.41 -9.02
C ILE A 138 1.46 -14.23 -8.87
N GLY A 139 2.12 -15.01 -8.01
CA GLY A 139 3.58 -15.02 -7.91
C GLY A 139 4.21 -13.91 -7.10
N ASP A 140 3.45 -13.32 -6.19
CA ASP A 140 3.86 -12.21 -5.34
C ASP A 140 4.32 -12.65 -3.94
N GLU A 141 4.63 -13.93 -3.74
CA GLU A 141 5.01 -14.51 -2.44
C GLU A 141 6.20 -13.81 -1.76
N LEU A 142 7.06 -13.17 -2.54
CA LEU A 142 8.23 -12.44 -2.06
C LEU A 142 7.86 -11.19 -1.24
N THR A 143 6.61 -10.75 -1.28
CA THR A 143 6.08 -9.67 -0.43
C THR A 143 5.83 -10.12 1.01
N GLY A 144 5.90 -11.43 1.29
CA GLY A 144 5.48 -12.04 2.55
C GLY A 144 3.99 -12.43 2.56
N PHE A 145 3.25 -12.04 1.52
CA PHE A 145 1.91 -12.48 1.23
C PHE A 145 1.85 -13.01 -0.20
N GLU A 146 0.91 -13.90 -0.47
CA GLU A 146 0.69 -14.42 -1.81
C GLU A 146 -0.80 -14.42 -2.11
N HIS A 147 -1.15 -13.77 -3.22
CA HIS A 147 -2.51 -13.69 -3.70
C HIS A 147 -2.78 -14.82 -4.67
N PHE A 148 -3.89 -15.52 -4.45
CA PHE A 148 -4.42 -16.52 -5.33
C PHE A 148 -5.70 -15.96 -5.94
N ILE A 149 -5.73 -15.76 -7.25
CA ILE A 149 -6.86 -15.18 -7.97
C ILE A 149 -7.60 -16.27 -8.74
N LYS A 150 -8.94 -16.21 -8.73
CA LYS A 150 -9.76 -16.99 -9.65
C LYS A 150 -10.22 -16.08 -10.79
N TRP A 151 -9.49 -16.16 -11.89
CA TRP A 151 -9.68 -15.32 -13.08
C TRP A 151 -11.06 -15.45 -13.73
N ASP A 152 -11.79 -16.53 -13.48
CA ASP A 152 -13.16 -16.68 -13.99
C ASP A 152 -14.19 -15.82 -13.23
N LEU A 153 -13.85 -15.30 -12.04
CA LEU A 153 -14.74 -14.51 -11.18
C LEU A 153 -14.50 -12.99 -11.28
N ILE A 154 -13.35 -12.54 -11.80
CA ILE A 154 -12.97 -11.11 -11.75
C ILE A 154 -13.88 -10.19 -12.56
N ASP A 155 -14.66 -10.74 -13.51
CA ASP A 155 -15.57 -10.03 -14.40
C ASP A 155 -17.04 -10.37 -14.13
N ASP A 156 -17.36 -11.02 -12.99
CA ASP A 156 -18.74 -11.35 -12.62
C ASP A 156 -19.49 -10.21 -11.93
N ASP A 157 -20.79 -10.37 -11.72
CA ASP A 157 -21.63 -9.35 -11.06
C ASP A 157 -21.81 -9.60 -9.54
N ASP A 158 -21.05 -10.53 -8.94
CA ASP A 158 -21.24 -11.02 -7.57
C ASP A 158 -20.27 -10.34 -6.58
N ALA A 159 -20.41 -9.03 -6.43
CA ALA A 159 -19.54 -8.23 -5.55
C ALA A 159 -19.60 -8.64 -4.06
N LEU A 160 -18.43 -8.69 -3.41
CA LEU A 160 -18.26 -8.91 -1.96
C LEU A 160 -18.85 -10.26 -1.48
N ASN A 161 -18.72 -11.31 -2.28
CA ASN A 161 -19.25 -12.65 -2.00
C ASN A 161 -18.21 -13.59 -1.37
N PRO A 162 -18.26 -13.90 -0.06
CA PRO A 162 -17.27 -14.76 0.58
C PRO A 162 -17.36 -16.25 0.21
N ASP A 163 -18.45 -16.69 -0.42
CA ASP A 163 -18.60 -18.07 -0.88
C ASP A 163 -17.91 -18.30 -2.24
N ALA A 164 -17.64 -17.23 -2.99
CA ALA A 164 -16.91 -17.25 -4.25
C ALA A 164 -16.03 -16.00 -4.40
N PRO A 165 -14.99 -15.82 -3.57
CA PRO A 165 -14.18 -14.61 -3.62
C PRO A 165 -13.24 -14.59 -4.83
N GLU A 166 -13.03 -13.41 -5.40
CA GLU A 166 -12.16 -13.25 -6.57
C GLU A 166 -10.68 -13.53 -6.22
N SER A 167 -10.25 -13.23 -4.98
CA SER A 167 -8.89 -13.46 -4.51
C SER A 167 -8.78 -13.89 -3.05
N LEU A 168 -7.91 -14.86 -2.78
CA LEU A 168 -7.54 -15.35 -1.45
C LEU A 168 -6.10 -14.94 -1.14
N VAL A 169 -5.84 -14.49 0.09
CA VAL A 169 -4.52 -13.98 0.47
C VAL A 169 -3.92 -14.82 1.59
N TYR A 170 -2.75 -15.40 1.31
CA TYR A 170 -2.01 -16.24 2.24
C TYR A 170 -0.76 -15.52 2.72
N ARG A 171 -0.51 -15.51 4.02
CA ARG A 171 0.81 -15.15 4.57
C ARG A 171 1.78 -16.28 4.27
N VAL A 172 2.97 -15.91 3.78
CA VAL A 172 4.04 -16.84 3.45
C VAL A 172 5.04 -16.90 4.60
N GLY A 173 5.17 -18.08 5.22
CA GLY A 173 6.13 -18.34 6.27
C GLY A 173 7.55 -18.49 5.73
N THR A 174 8.56 -18.33 6.59
CA THR A 174 9.99 -18.49 6.21
C THR A 174 10.35 -19.91 5.73
N ASN A 175 9.53 -20.90 6.08
CA ASN A 175 9.63 -22.28 5.61
C ASN A 175 8.80 -22.55 4.34
N GLY A 176 8.20 -21.52 3.74
CA GLY A 176 7.30 -21.64 2.58
C GLY A 176 5.88 -22.10 2.92
N SER A 177 5.51 -22.16 4.20
CA SER A 177 4.12 -22.42 4.59
C SER A 177 3.21 -21.27 4.15
N ARG A 178 1.95 -21.58 3.87
CA ARG A 178 0.91 -20.61 3.51
C ARG A 178 -0.19 -20.68 4.56
N THR A 179 -0.51 -19.55 5.16
CA THR A 179 -1.60 -19.42 6.12
C THR A 179 -2.61 -18.42 5.59
N LEU A 180 -3.88 -18.80 5.44
CA LEU A 180 -4.92 -17.87 4.99
C LEU A 180 -5.09 -16.74 6.02
N VAL A 181 -5.01 -15.49 5.57
CA VAL A 181 -5.05 -14.32 6.47
C VAL A 181 -6.03 -13.24 6.02
N SER A 182 -6.38 -13.22 4.73
CA SER A 182 -7.29 -12.22 4.18
C SER A 182 -7.96 -12.76 2.92
N VAL A 183 -9.04 -12.11 2.52
CA VAL A 183 -9.65 -12.19 1.19
C VAL A 183 -9.53 -10.82 0.55
N MET A 184 -9.40 -10.80 -0.78
CA MET A 184 -9.47 -9.59 -1.57
C MET A 184 -10.63 -9.74 -2.54
N PHE A 185 -11.67 -8.93 -2.35
CA PHE A 185 -12.78 -8.84 -3.28
C PHE A 185 -12.45 -7.85 -4.38
N LEU A 186 -12.75 -8.21 -5.62
CA LEU A 186 -12.53 -7.37 -6.80
C LEU A 186 -13.88 -7.06 -7.43
N LEU A 187 -14.07 -5.82 -7.87
CA LEU A 187 -15.14 -5.48 -8.80
C LEU A 187 -14.65 -5.69 -10.24
N PRO A 188 -15.57 -5.88 -11.19
CA PRO A 188 -15.25 -5.90 -12.60
C PRO A 188 -14.42 -4.67 -13.03
N PRO A 189 -13.45 -4.84 -13.94
CA PRO A 189 -12.55 -3.77 -14.39
C PRO A 189 -13.27 -2.66 -15.17
N ASN A 190 -14.52 -2.88 -15.60
CA ASN A 190 -15.36 -1.83 -16.17
C ASN A 190 -15.98 -0.89 -15.12
N VAL A 191 -15.89 -1.22 -13.82
CA VAL A 191 -16.29 -0.35 -12.72
C VAL A 191 -15.14 0.61 -12.41
N PRO A 192 -15.29 1.92 -12.65
CA PRO A 192 -14.26 2.88 -12.28
C PRO A 192 -14.19 3.02 -10.76
N LEU A 193 -13.02 3.37 -10.21
CA LEU A 193 -12.83 3.56 -8.76
C LEU A 193 -13.78 4.61 -8.16
N GLY A 194 -14.18 5.62 -8.93
CA GLY A 194 -15.18 6.61 -8.50
C GLY A 194 -16.63 6.11 -8.49
N GLY A 195 -16.90 4.93 -9.06
CA GLY A 195 -18.23 4.31 -9.18
C GLY A 195 -18.42 3.08 -8.28
N VAL A 196 -17.52 2.84 -7.33
CA VAL A 196 -17.59 1.74 -6.38
C VAL A 196 -18.82 1.88 -5.45
N PRO A 197 -19.40 0.75 -4.97
CA PRO A 197 -20.54 0.81 -4.08
C PRO A 197 -20.15 1.33 -2.69
N ASP A 198 -20.99 2.21 -2.16
CA ASP A 198 -20.86 2.79 -0.82
C ASP A 198 -21.43 1.85 0.27
N VAL A 199 -20.81 0.68 0.40
CA VAL A 199 -21.29 -0.37 1.31
C VAL A 199 -21.03 -0.01 2.77
N GLY A 200 -19.78 0.29 3.11
CA GLY A 200 -19.34 0.58 4.48
C GLY A 200 -19.00 2.04 4.75
N GLY A 201 -19.25 2.96 3.81
CA GLY A 201 -18.83 4.35 3.96
C GLY A 201 -17.34 4.46 4.24
N ARG A 202 -17.03 5.35 5.18
CA ARG A 202 -15.66 5.61 5.64
C ARG A 202 -15.04 4.42 6.42
N LEU A 203 -15.69 3.26 6.53
CA LEU A 203 -15.07 2.04 7.07
C LEU A 203 -14.32 1.23 6.02
N MET A 204 -14.66 1.40 4.74
CA MET A 204 -14.13 0.62 3.63
C MET A 204 -13.47 1.58 2.62
N GLN A 205 -12.18 1.36 2.32
CA GLN A 205 -11.48 2.14 1.29
C GLN A 205 -11.14 1.25 0.11
N TRP A 206 -11.91 1.43 -0.96
CA TRP A 206 -11.60 0.82 -2.25
C TRP A 206 -10.27 1.38 -2.78
N HIS A 207 -9.50 0.52 -3.42
CA HIS A 207 -8.24 0.88 -4.08
C HIS A 207 -8.08 0.09 -5.37
N ILE A 208 -7.10 0.48 -6.18
CA ILE A 208 -6.69 -0.21 -7.41
C ILE A 208 -5.17 -0.42 -7.42
N HIS A 209 -4.70 -1.21 -8.39
CA HIS A 209 -3.29 -1.30 -8.74
C HIS A 209 -3.07 -1.00 -10.22
N ASP A 210 -2.76 0.25 -10.53
CA ASP A 210 -2.33 0.74 -11.84
C ASP A 210 -0.79 0.81 -11.98
N ASP A 211 -0.07 0.14 -11.09
CA ASP A 211 1.38 0.08 -11.08
C ASP A 211 1.93 -1.33 -11.30
N LEU A 212 1.09 -2.36 -11.40
CA LEU A 212 1.53 -3.74 -11.59
C LEU A 212 1.71 -4.11 -13.07
N CYS A 213 2.74 -4.90 -13.32
CA CYS A 213 3.05 -5.49 -14.62
C CYS A 213 2.95 -7.02 -14.57
N PHE A 214 2.23 -7.58 -15.55
CA PHE A 214 1.87 -8.98 -15.55
C PHE A 214 2.50 -9.75 -16.71
N THR A 215 2.73 -11.04 -16.52
CA THR A 215 3.04 -11.96 -17.63
C THR A 215 1.81 -12.10 -18.56
N PRO A 216 1.98 -12.25 -19.88
CA PRO A 216 0.85 -12.47 -20.78
C PRO A 216 0.22 -13.85 -20.56
N GLY A 217 -1.07 -13.98 -20.89
CA GLY A 217 -1.80 -15.25 -20.88
C GLY A 217 -3.07 -15.23 -20.03
N ALA A 218 -3.77 -16.37 -19.97
CA ALA A 218 -5.06 -16.52 -19.28
C ALA A 218 -4.96 -16.54 -17.74
N THR A 219 -3.78 -16.84 -17.19
CA THR A 219 -3.52 -16.81 -15.75
C THR A 219 -2.29 -15.95 -15.48
N PRO A 220 -2.41 -14.62 -15.66
CA PRO A 220 -1.28 -13.71 -15.56
C PRO A 220 -0.70 -13.70 -14.14
N ARG A 221 0.63 -13.55 -14.03
CA ARG A 221 1.38 -13.40 -12.78
C ARG A 221 2.01 -12.04 -12.71
N VAL A 222 2.08 -11.44 -11.52
CA VAL A 222 2.85 -10.22 -11.29
C VAL A 222 4.33 -10.53 -11.50
N ALA A 223 4.96 -9.75 -12.37
CA ALA A 223 6.37 -9.92 -12.73
C ALA A 223 7.15 -8.59 -12.79
N GLY A 224 6.51 -7.49 -12.42
CA GLY A 224 7.14 -6.18 -12.31
C GLY A 224 6.21 -5.13 -11.73
N VAL A 225 6.78 -3.98 -11.41
CA VAL A 225 6.08 -2.76 -10.99
C VAL A 225 6.56 -1.61 -11.88
N THR A 226 5.65 -0.71 -12.22
CA THR A 226 5.88 0.52 -12.98
C THR A 226 5.33 1.72 -12.18
N THR A 227 5.47 2.94 -12.69
CA THR A 227 4.80 4.09 -12.07
C THR A 227 3.30 4.08 -12.38
N VAL A 228 2.48 4.75 -11.57
CA VAL A 228 1.06 4.97 -11.91
C VAL A 228 0.94 5.64 -13.29
N GLY A 229 0.07 5.14 -14.16
CA GLY A 229 -0.03 5.54 -15.57
C GLY A 229 1.18 5.17 -16.45
N GLY A 230 2.15 4.44 -15.90
CA GLY A 230 3.34 3.97 -16.60
C GLY A 230 3.07 2.76 -17.49
N SER A 231 4.03 2.44 -18.36
CA SER A 231 3.98 1.25 -19.22
C SER A 231 4.84 0.12 -18.67
N CYS A 232 4.52 -1.11 -19.04
CA CYS A 232 5.31 -2.29 -18.73
C CYS A 232 6.36 -2.55 -19.81
N THR A 233 7.55 -3.00 -19.40
CA THR A 233 8.59 -3.44 -20.33
C THR A 233 8.18 -4.77 -20.96
N ALA A 234 8.17 -4.84 -22.29
CA ALA A 234 7.89 -6.07 -23.01
C ALA A 234 8.81 -7.22 -22.53
N PRO A 235 8.27 -8.44 -22.31
CA PRO A 235 6.96 -8.92 -22.74
C PRO A 235 5.83 -8.72 -21.70
N LEU A 236 6.05 -7.95 -20.63
CA LEU A 236 5.03 -7.74 -19.61
C LEU A 236 3.93 -6.78 -20.10
N GLU A 237 2.72 -7.01 -19.60
CA GLU A 237 1.51 -6.29 -20.00
C GLU A 237 0.84 -5.62 -18.79
N LYS A 238 0.09 -4.55 -19.09
CA LYS A 238 -0.83 -3.91 -18.13
C LYS A 238 -2.17 -4.61 -18.22
N LEU A 239 -2.75 -4.93 -17.06
CA LEU A 239 -4.15 -5.30 -16.97
C LEU A 239 -5.00 -4.06 -16.66
N ALA A 240 -6.26 -4.09 -17.06
CA ALA A 240 -7.22 -3.07 -16.62
C ALA A 240 -7.35 -3.17 -15.08
N PRO A 241 -7.18 -2.06 -14.34
CA PRO A 241 -7.25 -2.10 -12.89
C PRO A 241 -8.69 -2.35 -12.41
N SER A 242 -8.85 -3.29 -11.48
CA SER A 242 -10.13 -3.59 -10.82
C SER A 242 -10.16 -2.96 -9.43
N PRO A 243 -11.22 -2.21 -9.05
CA PRO A 243 -11.39 -1.76 -7.68
C PRO A 243 -11.49 -2.93 -6.72
N MET A 244 -10.80 -2.86 -5.58
CA MET A 244 -10.71 -3.97 -4.65
C MET A 244 -10.77 -3.55 -3.17
N ILE A 245 -11.18 -4.51 -2.32
CA ILE A 245 -11.23 -4.41 -0.87
C ILE A 245 -10.62 -5.66 -0.25
N HIS A 246 -9.69 -5.47 0.68
CA HIS A 246 -9.21 -6.54 1.54
C HIS A 246 -10.11 -6.70 2.77
N VAL A 247 -10.35 -7.94 3.21
CA VAL A 247 -11.00 -8.26 4.49
C VAL A 247 -10.14 -9.25 5.28
N TRP A 248 -9.50 -8.75 6.33
CA TRP A 248 -8.60 -9.52 7.17
C TRP A 248 -9.36 -10.43 8.14
N ILE A 249 -8.94 -11.69 8.21
CA ILE A 249 -9.46 -12.70 9.16
C ILE A 249 -8.49 -12.99 10.32
N VAL A 250 -7.43 -12.20 10.42
CA VAL A 250 -6.44 -12.20 11.50
C VAL A 250 -6.37 -10.80 12.12
N PRO A 251 -5.79 -10.63 13.33
CA PRO A 251 -5.60 -9.30 13.90
C PRO A 251 -4.84 -8.37 12.95
N HIS A 252 -5.27 -7.13 12.87
CA HIS A 252 -4.67 -6.11 11.99
C HIS A 252 -4.67 -4.74 12.68
N PRO A 253 -3.53 -4.02 12.74
CA PRO A 253 -3.43 -2.75 13.47
C PRO A 253 -4.32 -1.64 12.87
N CYS A 254 -4.62 -1.76 11.58
CA CYS A 254 -5.37 -0.77 10.81
C CYS A 254 -6.86 -1.06 10.64
N GLY A 255 -7.36 -2.13 11.26
CA GLY A 255 -8.74 -2.57 11.10
C GLY A 255 -8.91 -3.69 10.07
N PRO A 256 -10.12 -4.26 9.96
CA PRO A 256 -10.38 -5.42 9.11
C PRO A 256 -10.35 -5.11 7.61
N PHE A 257 -10.50 -3.84 7.20
CA PHE A 257 -10.51 -3.41 5.80
C PHE A 257 -9.21 -2.74 5.34
N ALA A 258 -8.11 -3.00 6.04
CA ALA A 258 -6.82 -2.39 5.73
C ALA A 258 -6.32 -2.82 4.35
N ALA A 259 -6.05 -1.84 3.48
CA ALA A 259 -5.79 -2.05 2.07
C ALA A 259 -4.30 -1.92 1.68
N LEU A 260 -3.49 -1.20 2.46
CA LEU A 260 -2.25 -0.60 1.97
C LEU A 260 -1.04 -0.92 2.84
N GLU A 261 -0.33 -1.99 2.51
CA GLU A 261 0.98 -2.29 3.10
C GLU A 261 1.97 -2.71 2.00
N GLY A 262 3.21 -2.23 2.08
CA GLY A 262 4.32 -2.76 1.27
C GLY A 262 4.57 -2.11 -0.10
N VAL A 263 5.39 -2.78 -0.91
CA VAL A 263 5.85 -2.34 -2.24
C VAL A 263 4.73 -2.54 -3.25
N GLY A 264 4.47 -1.51 -4.08
CA GLY A 264 3.32 -1.51 -5.00
C GLY A 264 2.00 -1.11 -4.34
N ALA A 265 2.06 -0.31 -3.25
CA ALA A 265 0.89 0.08 -2.49
C ALA A 265 -0.21 0.69 -3.37
N GLY A 266 -1.41 0.10 -3.32
CA GLY A 266 -2.55 0.44 -4.16
C GLY A 266 -2.94 1.92 -4.12
N GLN A 267 -3.61 2.37 -5.17
CA GLN A 267 -4.04 3.74 -5.36
C GLN A 267 -5.49 3.89 -4.93
N VAL A 268 -5.79 4.98 -4.23
CA VAL A 268 -7.14 5.32 -3.78
C VAL A 268 -7.74 6.35 -4.73
N LYS A 269 -9.03 6.68 -4.54
CA LYS A 269 -9.70 7.71 -5.34
C LYS A 269 -8.89 9.02 -5.31
N ASP A 270 -8.79 9.68 -6.46
CA ASP A 270 -8.06 10.95 -6.58
C ASP A 270 -8.56 11.96 -5.55
N GLY A 271 -7.64 12.51 -4.76
CA GLY A 271 -7.92 13.45 -3.68
C GLY A 271 -8.14 12.82 -2.31
N ASP A 272 -8.30 11.50 -2.19
CA ASP A 272 -8.43 10.83 -0.90
C ASP A 272 -7.06 10.52 -0.26
N THR A 273 -7.05 10.51 1.08
CA THR A 273 -5.88 10.07 1.84
C THR A 273 -5.93 8.56 2.02
N LYS A 274 -4.82 7.88 1.69
CA LYS A 274 -4.58 6.46 1.96
C LYS A 274 -4.74 6.18 3.46
N TRP A 275 -5.57 5.20 3.82
CA TRP A 275 -5.70 4.80 5.21
C TRP A 275 -4.58 3.84 5.57
N CYS A 276 -3.90 4.13 6.68
CA CYS A 276 -2.84 3.29 7.23
C CYS A 276 -1.60 3.10 6.33
N ASP A 277 -1.02 4.20 5.85
CA ASP A 277 0.26 4.15 5.15
C ASP A 277 1.43 3.95 6.14
N HIS A 278 1.81 2.70 6.41
CA HIS A 278 3.08 2.41 7.10
C HIS A 278 4.30 2.65 6.20
N ALA A 279 4.29 3.68 5.34
CA ALA A 279 5.39 4.08 4.46
C ALA A 279 6.71 4.39 5.20
N HIS A 280 6.69 4.41 6.54
CA HIS A 280 7.86 4.32 7.41
C HIS A 280 7.65 3.23 8.48
N GLY A 281 7.61 1.96 8.07
CA GLY A 281 7.42 0.82 8.96
C GLY A 281 8.47 0.78 10.07
N ALA A 282 8.03 0.96 11.32
CA ALA A 282 8.74 0.36 12.45
C ALA A 282 8.48 -1.14 12.40
N ALA A 283 9.56 -1.92 12.37
CA ALA A 283 9.52 -3.38 12.42
C ALA A 283 8.80 -3.85 13.69
N GLY A 284 7.53 -4.26 13.55
CA GLY A 284 6.83 -5.00 14.58
C GLY A 284 7.19 -6.47 14.46
N THR A 285 8.16 -6.93 15.25
CA THR A 285 8.43 -8.36 15.47
C THR A 285 7.20 -8.99 16.14
N PHE A 286 6.55 -9.93 15.47
CA PHE A 286 5.57 -10.82 16.10
C PHE A 286 6.29 -12.09 16.57
N SER A 287 6.33 -12.30 17.88
CA SER A 287 6.60 -13.60 18.52
C SER A 287 5.34 -14.45 18.56
#